data_AF-A0A8H5V9X6-F1
#
_entry.id   AF-A0A8H5V9X6-F1
#
_cell.length_a   1.000
_cell.length_b   1.000
_cell.length_c   1.000
_cell.angle_alpha   90.00
_cell.angle_beta   90.00
_cell.angle_gamma   90.00
#
_symmetry.space_group_name_H-M   'P 1'
#
loop_
_entity.id
_entity.type
_entity.pdbx_description
1 polymer ?
#
loop_
_entity_poly.entity_id
_entity_poly.type
_entity_poly.pdbx_seq_one_letter_code
_entity_poly.pdbx_strand_id
1 'polypeptide(L)'
;MPFSRILSFQDDKWNNPEDSIGTFIGFLRGGRYRCWEAVGPARLAFSELSPDIKNCLETSNIPPADIVSWSIYMVGHTEENAAPEILICSTDSKTRKKLRKLIRDSKIMDKYPGIGLGDVSALPDRPVIRELP
;
A
#
# COMPACT_ATOMS: atom_id res chain seq x y z
N MET A 1 28.24 -2.25 -7.28
CA MET A 1 27.46 -3.35 -6.64
C MET A 1 26.06 -2.83 -6.35
N PRO A 2 24.98 -3.58 -6.63
CA PRO A 2 23.64 -3.02 -6.63
C PRO A 2 23.12 -2.89 -5.19
N PHE A 3 22.59 -1.70 -4.89
CA PHE A 3 21.91 -1.38 -3.65
C PHE A 3 20.71 -2.30 -3.45
N SER A 4 20.81 -3.24 -2.53
CA SER A 4 19.65 -3.93 -1.95
C SER A 4 18.76 -2.87 -1.30
N ARG A 5 17.60 -2.58 -1.92
CA ARG A 5 16.51 -1.83 -1.28
C ARG A 5 16.02 -2.65 -0.11
N ILE A 6 16.62 -2.42 1.06
CA ILE A 6 16.05 -2.78 2.33
C ILE A 6 14.74 -2.00 2.41
N LEU A 7 13.63 -2.73 2.31
CA LEU A 7 12.36 -2.25 2.87
C LEU A 7 12.68 -2.01 4.34
N SER A 8 12.93 -0.76 4.70
CA SER A 8 12.97 -0.33 6.09
C SER A 8 11.55 -0.50 6.61
N PHE A 9 11.23 -1.71 7.08
CA PHE A 9 10.24 -1.88 8.13
C PHE A 9 10.85 -1.12 9.33
N GLN A 10 10.46 0.14 9.51
CA GLN A 10 10.75 0.86 10.75
C GLN A 10 10.22 0.01 11.92
N ASP A 11 10.97 -0.02 13.02
CA ASP A 11 10.79 -0.83 14.23
C ASP A 11 9.46 -0.62 14.99
N ASP A 12 8.45 0.02 14.37
CA ASP A 12 7.12 0.19 14.93
C ASP A 12 6.24 -0.99 14.51
N LYS A 13 6.38 -2.10 15.24
CA LYS A 13 5.51 -3.27 15.07
C LYS A 13 4.05 -2.82 15.19
N TRP A 14 3.24 -3.18 14.18
CA TRP A 14 1.80 -3.09 14.29
C TRP A 14 1.31 -4.00 15.41
N ASN A 15 0.69 -3.43 16.43
CA ASN A 15 0.26 -4.19 17.60
C ASN A 15 -0.99 -5.02 17.27
N ASN A 16 -1.03 -6.25 17.78
CA ASN A 16 -2.11 -7.23 17.57
C ASN A 16 -2.55 -7.32 16.08
N PRO A 17 -1.66 -7.75 15.16
CA PRO A 17 -2.00 -7.93 13.75
C PRO A 17 -3.29 -8.71 13.51
N GLU A 18 -3.60 -9.69 14.35
CA GLU A 18 -4.80 -10.52 14.33
C GLU A 18 -6.09 -9.71 14.34
N ASP A 19 -6.14 -8.57 15.04
CA ASP A 19 -7.32 -7.69 15.08
C ASP A 19 -7.53 -6.95 13.76
N SER A 20 -6.52 -6.94 12.89
CA SER A 20 -6.49 -6.21 11.63
C SER A 20 -6.47 -7.13 10.40
N ILE A 21 -6.37 -8.44 10.58
CA ILE A 21 -6.35 -9.45 9.50
C ILE A 21 -7.78 -9.83 9.12
N GLY A 22 -8.13 -9.62 7.85
CA GLY A 22 -9.37 -10.10 7.26
C GLY A 22 -9.14 -11.30 6.34
N THR A 23 -9.97 -11.40 5.31
CA THR A 23 -9.90 -12.49 4.33
C THR A 23 -8.54 -12.52 3.63
N PHE A 24 -7.95 -13.71 3.46
CA PHE A 24 -6.76 -13.87 2.64
C PHE A 24 -7.08 -13.56 1.17
N ILE A 25 -6.31 -12.66 0.57
CA ILE A 25 -6.54 -12.17 -0.79
C ILE A 25 -5.60 -12.87 -1.78
N GLY A 26 -4.33 -13.03 -1.42
CA GLY A 26 -3.35 -13.64 -2.31
C GLY A 26 -1.92 -13.31 -1.97
N PHE A 27 -1.05 -13.39 -2.97
CA PHE A 27 0.39 -13.19 -2.80
C PHE A 27 0.89 -11.95 -3.52
N LEU A 28 1.88 -11.29 -2.92
CA LEU A 28 2.58 -10.13 -3.47
C LEU A 28 4.06 -10.43 -3.70
N ARG A 29 4.70 -9.62 -4.55
CA ARG A 29 6.14 -9.65 -4.85
C ARG A 29 6.65 -11.06 -5.22
N GLY A 30 5.93 -11.72 -6.14
CA GLY A 30 6.32 -13.04 -6.67
C GLY A 30 6.16 -14.19 -5.67
N GLY A 31 5.19 -14.12 -4.76
CA GLY A 31 4.95 -15.17 -3.76
C GLY A 31 5.64 -14.94 -2.42
N ARG A 32 6.49 -13.92 -2.30
CA ARG A 32 7.28 -13.68 -1.09
C ARG A 32 6.43 -13.24 0.10
N TYR A 33 5.36 -12.50 -0.14
CA TYR A 33 4.49 -11.99 0.91
C TYR A 33 3.06 -12.43 0.65
N ARG A 34 2.35 -12.71 1.73
CA ARG A 34 0.90 -12.91 1.78
C ARG A 34 0.22 -11.57 1.99
N CYS A 35 -0.98 -11.45 1.44
CA CYS A 35 -1.82 -10.26 1.46
C CYS A 35 -3.19 -10.65 1.97
N TRP A 36 -3.68 -9.92 2.96
CA TRP A 36 -5.03 -10.05 3.50
C TRP A 36 -5.74 -8.72 3.41
N GLU A 37 -7.06 -8.78 3.44
CA GLU A 37 -7.89 -7.61 3.66
C GLU A 37 -7.51 -6.96 4.99
N ALA A 38 -7.36 -5.64 4.99
CA ALA A 38 -7.20 -4.90 6.23
C ALA A 38 -8.57 -4.60 6.84
N VAL A 39 -8.79 -5.11 8.04
CA VAL A 39 -10.00 -4.90 8.85
C VAL A 39 -9.63 -4.22 10.17
N GLY A 40 -10.63 -4.02 11.04
CA GLY A 40 -10.41 -3.57 12.42
C GLY A 40 -9.54 -2.30 12.54
N PRO A 41 -8.55 -2.26 13.45
CA PRO A 41 -7.69 -1.10 13.67
C PRO A 41 -6.97 -0.60 12.41
N ALA A 42 -6.51 -1.50 11.52
CA ALA A 42 -5.82 -1.08 10.30
C ALA A 42 -6.78 -0.35 9.35
N ARG A 43 -8.02 -0.83 9.25
CA ARG A 43 -9.04 -0.19 8.41
C ARG A 43 -9.49 1.16 8.96
N LEU A 44 -9.60 1.27 10.28
CA LEU A 44 -9.90 2.54 10.96
C LEU A 44 -8.80 3.57 10.72
N ALA A 45 -7.53 3.20 10.91
CA ALA A 45 -6.41 4.09 10.63
C ALA A 45 -6.38 4.55 9.16
N PHE A 46 -6.71 3.65 8.22
CA PHE A 46 -6.86 4.04 6.82
C PHE A 46 -8.02 5.01 6.58
N SER A 47 -9.15 4.87 7.28
CA SER A 47 -10.26 5.81 7.12
C SER A 47 -9.87 7.23 7.50
N GLU A 48 -9.01 7.40 8.52
CA GLU A 48 -8.47 8.69 8.95
C GLU A 48 -7.36 9.22 8.03
N LEU A 49 -6.51 8.33 7.50
CA LEU A 49 -5.38 8.67 6.63
C LEU A 49 -5.79 8.87 5.15
N SER A 50 -6.85 8.21 4.69
CA SER A 50 -7.27 8.22 3.28
C SER A 50 -7.60 9.61 2.72
N PRO A 51 -8.22 10.56 3.45
CA PRO A 51 -8.47 11.91 2.93
C PRO A 51 -7.17 12.69 2.70
N ASP A 52 -6.19 12.57 3.60
CA ASP A 52 -4.88 13.23 3.46
C ASP A 52 -4.16 12.71 2.22
N ILE A 53 -4.15 11.39 2.00
CA ILE A 53 -3.56 10.77 0.80
C ILE A 53 -4.31 11.22 -0.46
N LYS A 54 -5.65 11.19 -0.44
CA LYS A 54 -6.47 11.60 -1.58
C LYS A 54 -6.15 13.05 -1.98
N ASN A 55 -6.15 13.97 -1.02
CA ASN A 55 -5.82 15.37 -1.26
C ASN A 55 -4.39 15.54 -1.82
N CYS A 56 -3.43 14.78 -1.29
CA CYS A 56 -2.05 14.77 -1.78
C CYS A 56 -1.94 14.32 -3.24
N LEU A 57 -2.75 13.34 -3.65
CA LEU A 57 -2.80 12.85 -5.03
C LEU A 57 -3.53 13.83 -5.96
N GLU A 58 -4.66 14.39 -5.54
CA GLU A 58 -5.47 15.32 -6.34
C GLU A 58 -4.76 16.65 -6.59
N THR A 59 -3.96 17.11 -5.63
CA THR A 59 -3.13 18.32 -5.77
C THR A 59 -1.82 18.08 -6.51
N SER A 60 -1.52 16.83 -6.88
CA SER A 60 -0.30 16.51 -7.61
C SER A 60 -0.40 16.94 -9.08
N ASN A 61 0.62 17.64 -9.57
CA ASN A 61 0.78 17.93 -11.00
C ASN A 61 1.29 16.71 -11.80
N ILE A 62 1.06 15.49 -11.32
CA ILE A 62 1.50 14.27 -11.99
C ILE A 62 0.33 13.83 -12.89
N PRO A 63 0.40 14.05 -14.21
CA PRO A 63 -0.65 13.57 -15.09
C PRO A 63 -0.68 12.04 -15.01
N PRO A 64 -1.84 11.44 -14.66
CA PRO A 64 -1.96 10.00 -14.65
C PRO A 64 -1.83 9.49 -16.09
N ALA A 65 -0.81 8.68 -16.35
CA ALA A 65 -0.67 7.98 -17.62
C ALA A 65 -1.68 6.81 -17.75
N ASP A 66 -2.32 6.43 -16.65
CA ASP A 66 -3.28 5.33 -16.52
C ASP A 66 -4.11 5.52 -15.23
N ILE A 67 -5.16 4.71 -15.07
CA ILE A 67 -5.98 4.63 -13.84
C ILE A 67 -5.07 4.32 -12.65
N VAL A 68 -5.24 5.12 -11.59
CA VAL A 68 -4.57 4.93 -10.31
C VAL A 68 -5.63 4.58 -9.27
N SER A 69 -5.40 3.49 -8.54
CA SER A 69 -6.18 3.13 -7.36
C SER A 69 -5.25 2.91 -6.17
N TRP A 70 -5.75 3.06 -4.95
CA TRP A 70 -5.01 2.76 -3.74
C TRP A 70 -5.94 2.25 -2.65
N SER A 71 -5.40 1.38 -1.79
CA SER A 71 -6.09 0.89 -0.60
C SER A 71 -5.04 0.38 0.40
N ILE A 72 -5.50 0.13 1.62
CA ILE A 72 -4.71 -0.53 2.66
C ILE A 72 -4.96 -2.04 2.66
N TYR A 73 -3.92 -2.79 2.99
CA TYR A 73 -3.91 -4.24 3.11
C TYR A 73 -3.04 -4.67 4.28
N MET A 74 -3.28 -5.84 4.85
CA MET A 74 -2.30 -6.47 5.75
C MET A 74 -1.32 -7.27 4.91
N VAL A 75 -0.02 -7.04 5.09
CA VAL A 75 1.04 -7.68 4.30
C VAL A 75 2.11 -8.27 5.23
N GLY A 76 2.41 -9.56 5.06
CA GLY A 76 3.32 -10.30 5.92
C GLY A 76 3.74 -11.64 5.32
N HIS A 77 4.63 -12.37 5.98
CA HIS A 77 4.89 -13.78 5.65
C HIS A 77 3.86 -14.71 6.31
N THR A 78 3.33 -14.30 7.47
CA THR A 78 2.30 -14.96 8.26
C THR A 78 1.36 -13.89 8.83
N GLU A 79 0.25 -14.29 9.45
CA GLU A 79 -0.74 -13.34 9.98
C GLU A 79 -0.16 -12.55 11.16
N GLU A 80 0.63 -13.22 12.01
CA GLU A 80 1.23 -12.66 13.23
C GLU A 80 2.36 -11.67 12.95
N ASN A 81 2.89 -11.64 11.73
CA ASN A 81 3.92 -10.68 11.30
C ASN A 81 3.44 -9.73 10.21
N ALA A 82 2.14 -9.78 9.89
CA ALA A 82 1.58 -8.85 8.93
C ALA A 82 1.52 -7.44 9.53
N ALA A 83 1.77 -6.45 8.68
CA ALA A 83 1.59 -5.05 9.01
C ALA A 83 0.73 -4.38 7.94
N PRO A 84 0.00 -3.32 8.29
CA PRO A 84 -0.74 -2.55 7.31
C PRO A 84 0.21 -1.92 6.29
N GLU A 85 -0.06 -2.09 5.00
CA GLU A 85 0.65 -1.44 3.91
C GLU A 85 -0.37 -0.81 2.95
N ILE A 86 -0.21 0.48 2.68
CA ILE A 86 -0.97 1.16 1.63
C ILE A 86 -0.31 0.84 0.29
N LEU A 87 -1.09 0.25 -0.61
CA LEU A 87 -0.62 -0.14 -1.93
C LEU A 87 -1.19 0.80 -2.99
N ILE A 88 -0.30 1.52 -3.68
CA ILE A 88 -0.65 2.28 -4.88
C ILE A 88 -0.61 1.34 -6.07
N CYS A 89 -1.72 1.26 -6.79
CA CYS A 89 -1.91 0.38 -7.94
C CYS A 89 -2.09 1.20 -9.23
N SER A 90 -1.24 0.93 -10.21
CA SER A 90 -1.36 1.43 -11.59
C SER A 90 -0.50 0.58 -12.51
N THR A 91 -0.92 0.35 -13.76
CA THR A 91 -0.09 -0.44 -14.68
C THR A 91 1.22 0.28 -15.04
N ASP A 92 1.21 1.62 -15.06
CA ASP A 92 2.41 2.42 -15.32
C ASP A 92 3.35 2.50 -14.09
N SER A 93 4.56 1.95 -14.27
CA SER A 93 5.58 1.92 -13.22
C SER A 93 6.10 3.29 -12.84
N LYS A 94 6.17 4.22 -13.81
CA LYS A 94 6.68 5.56 -13.56
C LYS A 94 5.70 6.34 -12.70
N THR A 95 4.40 6.29 -13.01
CA THR A 95 3.33 6.95 -12.27
C THR A 95 3.27 6.45 -10.82
N ARG A 96 3.08 5.14 -10.57
CA ARG A 96 2.96 4.64 -9.19
C ARG A 96 4.18 4.91 -8.31
N LYS A 97 5.40 4.87 -8.88
CA LYS A 97 6.64 5.21 -8.15
C LYS A 97 6.73 6.70 -7.82
N LYS A 98 6.30 7.58 -8.75
CA LYS A 98 6.24 9.02 -8.50
C LYS A 98 5.23 9.37 -7.41
N LEU A 99 4.03 8.78 -7.47
CA LEU A 99 2.99 8.98 -6.45
C LEU A 99 3.43 8.47 -5.08
N ARG A 100 4.02 7.27 -5.04
CA ARG A 100 4.61 6.72 -3.80
C ARG A 100 5.66 7.66 -3.20
N LYS A 101 6.53 8.22 -4.05
CA LYS A 101 7.54 9.19 -3.61
C LYS A 101 6.87 10.47 -3.09
N LEU A 102 5.88 11.00 -3.80
CA LEU A 102 5.15 12.19 -3.41
C LEU A 102 4.46 12.05 -2.03
N ILE A 103 3.79 10.93 -1.76
CA ILE A 103 3.18 10.67 -0.44
C ILE A 103 4.23 10.53 0.66
N ARG A 104 5.40 9.97 0.33
CA ARG A 104 6.51 9.88 1.29
C ARG A 104 7.09 11.26 1.60
N ASP A 105 7.32 12.07 0.56
CA ASP A 105 7.92 13.39 0.69
C ASP A 105 6.97 14.39 1.38
N SER A 106 5.65 14.17 1.34
CA SER A 106 4.65 14.97 2.05
C SER A 106 4.59 14.71 3.56
N LYS A 107 5.29 13.68 4.07
CA LYS A 107 5.35 13.31 5.49
C LYS A 107 4.00 12.96 6.12
N ILE A 108 2.96 12.72 5.31
CA ILE A 108 1.64 12.33 5.80
C ILE A 108 1.72 11.01 6.58
N MET A 109 2.60 10.10 6.13
CA MET A 109 2.82 8.79 6.77
C MET A 109 3.50 8.88 8.13
N ASP A 110 4.18 9.99 8.48
CA ASP A 110 4.90 10.13 9.75
C ASP A 110 3.96 10.10 10.96
N LYS A 111 2.66 10.42 10.76
CA LYS A 111 1.60 10.30 11.77
C LYS A 111 1.23 8.83 12.06
N TYR A 112 1.60 7.89 11.19
CA TYR A 112 1.20 6.49 11.22
C TYR A 112 2.41 5.56 11.04
N PRO A 113 3.34 5.52 12.01
CA PRO A 113 4.63 4.84 11.87
C PRO A 113 4.52 3.32 11.63
N GLY A 114 3.44 2.69 12.10
CA GLY A 114 3.16 1.27 11.87
C GLY A 114 2.57 0.94 10.49
N ILE A 115 2.28 1.95 9.65
CA ILE A 115 1.68 1.76 8.32
C ILE A 115 2.75 1.94 7.23
N GLY A 116 2.98 0.86 6.48
CA GLY A 116 3.85 0.85 5.32
C GLY A 116 3.24 1.55 4.09
N LEU A 117 4.10 1.92 3.15
CA LEU A 117 3.71 2.45 1.84
C LEU A 117 4.42 1.71 0.72
N GLY A 118 3.65 1.09 -0.17
CA GLY A 118 4.07 0.25 -1.28
C GLY A 118 3.44 0.63 -2.62
N ASP A 119 3.87 -0.04 -3.69
CA ASP A 119 3.31 0.09 -5.03
C ASP A 119 3.27 -1.27 -5.74
N VAL A 120 2.21 -1.50 -6.52
CA VAL A 120 1.97 -2.73 -7.29
C VAL A 120 1.39 -2.42 -8.66
N SER A 121 1.56 -3.33 -9.63
CA SER A 121 0.97 -3.18 -10.97
C SER A 121 -0.47 -3.68 -11.06
N ALA A 122 -0.86 -4.56 -10.14
CA ALA A 122 -2.19 -5.12 -10.02
C ALA A 122 -2.40 -5.53 -8.56
N LEU A 123 -3.60 -5.32 -8.05
CA LEU A 123 -3.99 -5.80 -6.73
C LEU A 123 -4.52 -7.24 -6.87
N PRO A 124 -4.26 -8.11 -5.88
CA PRO A 124 -4.66 -9.51 -5.97
C PRO A 124 -6.19 -9.72 -5.89
N ASP A 125 -6.94 -8.81 -5.26
CA ASP A 125 -8.42 -8.77 -5.21
C ASP A 125 -9.06 -8.00 -6.37
N ARG A 126 -8.29 -7.14 -7.05
CA ARG A 126 -8.79 -6.29 -8.14
C ARG A 126 -7.95 -6.54 -9.39
N PRO A 127 -8.26 -7.60 -10.17
CA PRO A 127 -7.66 -7.74 -11.48
C PRO A 127 -7.94 -6.47 -12.28
N VAL A 128 -6.90 -5.95 -12.94
CA VAL A 128 -7.03 -4.76 -13.79
C VAL A 128 -8.07 -5.08 -14.87
N ILE A 129 -9.26 -4.49 -14.75
CA ILE A 129 -10.24 -4.48 -15.83
C ILE A 129 -9.65 -3.54 -16.88
N ARG A 130 -8.88 -4.10 -17.82
CA ARG A 130 -8.61 -3.37 -19.06
C ARG A 130 -9.95 -3.23 -19.74
N GLU A 131 -10.42 -2.00 -19.94
CA GLU A 131 -11.42 -1.79 -20.99
C GLU A 131 -10.77 -2.32 -22.29
N LEU A 132 -11.44 -3.29 -22.89
CA LEU A 132 -11.06 -3.83 -24.19
C LEU A 132 -11.16 -2.70 -25.23
N PRO A 133 -10.28 -2.71 -26.25
CA PRO A 133 -10.26 -1.69 -27.29
C PRO A 133 -11.59 -1.56 -28.04
#